data_AF-A0A1S4AHA7-F1
#
_entry.id   AF-A0A1S4AHA7-F1
#
_cell.length_a   1.000
_cell.length_b   1.000
_cell.length_c   1.000
_cell.angle_alpha   90.00
_cell.angle_beta   90.00
_cell.angle_gamma   90.00
#
_symmetry.space_group_name_H-M   'P 1'
#
loop_
_entity.id
_entity.type
_entity.pdbx_description
1 polymer ?
#
loop_
_entity_poly.entity_id
_entity_poly.type
_entity_poly.pdbx_seq_one_letter_code
_entity_poly.pdbx_strand_id
1 'polypeptide(L)'
;MDVVSHHIQGEVPWCMLFADNIVLIDETRNGVNARLEVWRQTLEYKGFKLSRTKTKYLECKFSDGTYDADVEVKLDAQVIPKRATFKYLGSIIQDNWEIDEDIAHRIGARWMKWRLASDILCDRNVPL
;
A
#
# COMPACT_ATOMS: atom_id res chain seq x y z
N MET A 1 -18.34 -1.55 -5.43
CA MET A 1 -17.56 -0.76 -4.46
C MET A 1 -17.88 0.71 -4.59
N ASP A 2 -17.94 1.29 -5.79
CA ASP A 2 -18.20 2.73 -5.99
C ASP A 2 -19.47 3.25 -5.29
N VAL A 3 -20.59 2.51 -5.35
CA VAL A 3 -21.84 2.89 -4.63
C VAL A 3 -21.67 2.87 -3.10
N VAL A 4 -20.81 1.98 -2.60
CA VAL A 4 -20.53 1.80 -1.17
C VAL A 4 -19.60 2.92 -0.67
N SER A 5 -18.67 3.39 -1.51
CA SER A 5 -17.63 4.36 -1.15
C SER A 5 -17.91 5.80 -1.56
N HIS A 6 -18.92 6.07 -2.39
CA HIS A 6 -19.18 7.41 -2.96
C HIS A 6 -19.21 8.56 -1.92
N HIS A 7 -19.63 8.27 -0.69
CA HIS A 7 -19.80 9.29 0.37
C HIS A 7 -18.54 9.47 1.26
N ILE A 8 -17.52 8.63 1.08
CA ILE A 8 -16.30 8.60 1.92
C ILE A 8 -15.01 8.65 1.10
N GLN A 9 -15.11 8.56 -0.22
CA GLN A 9 -13.98 8.62 -1.12
C GLN A 9 -13.47 10.07 -1.20
N GLY A 10 -12.21 10.28 -0.80
CA GLY A 10 -11.50 11.53 -1.03
C GLY A 10 -11.01 11.65 -2.48
N GLU A 11 -10.57 12.84 -2.86
CA GLU A 11 -9.92 13.07 -4.16
C GLU A 11 -8.60 12.31 -4.26
N VAL A 12 -8.18 11.99 -5.49
CA VAL A 12 -6.84 11.44 -5.75
C VAL A 12 -5.80 12.53 -5.41
N PRO A 13 -4.70 12.21 -4.70
CA PRO A 13 -4.23 10.88 -4.30
C PRO A 13 -4.68 10.43 -2.90
N TRP A 14 -5.45 11.24 -2.18
CA TRP A 14 -5.78 11.06 -0.77
C TRP A 14 -6.59 9.79 -0.47
N CYS A 15 -7.39 9.32 -1.42
CA CYS A 15 -8.11 8.06 -1.30
C CYS A 15 -8.13 7.34 -2.66
N MET A 16 -7.66 6.09 -2.69
CA MET A 16 -7.71 5.26 -3.89
C MET A 16 -8.38 3.93 -3.58
N LEU A 17 -9.23 3.47 -4.51
CA LEU A 17 -9.98 2.24 -4.38
C LEU A 17 -9.79 1.40 -5.63
N PHE A 18 -9.47 0.12 -5.44
CA PHE A 18 -9.41 -0.83 -6.53
C PHE A 18 -9.88 -2.21 -6.04
N ALA A 19 -10.99 -2.69 -6.61
CA ALA A 19 -11.67 -3.91 -6.15
C ALA A 19 -11.88 -3.86 -4.62
N ASP A 20 -11.25 -4.77 -3.86
CA ASP A 20 -11.30 -4.87 -2.41
C ASP A 20 -10.21 -4.08 -1.67
N ASN A 21 -9.27 -3.45 -2.40
CA ASN A 21 -8.15 -2.71 -1.82
C ASN A 21 -8.46 -1.22 -1.68
N ILE A 22 -8.08 -0.67 -0.53
CA ILE A 22 -8.30 0.73 -0.16
C ILE A 22 -6.95 1.30 0.25
N VAL A 23 -6.59 2.45 -0.31
CA VAL A 23 -5.42 3.23 0.09
C VAL A 23 -5.89 4.56 0.64
N LEU A 24 -5.48 4.86 1.87
CA LEU A 24 -5.76 6.11 2.56
C LEU A 24 -4.43 6.82 2.79
N ILE A 25 -4.35 8.06 2.31
CA ILE A 25 -3.17 8.91 2.48
C ILE A 25 -3.57 10.12 3.32
N ASP A 26 -2.67 10.54 4.21
CA ASP A 26 -2.77 11.77 4.97
C ASP A 26 -1.34 12.25 5.30
N GLU A 27 -1.20 13.53 5.62
CA GLU A 27 0.09 14.13 5.99
C GLU A 27 0.51 13.73 7.41
N THR A 28 -0.46 13.36 8.26
CA THR A 28 -0.22 13.04 9.67
C THR A 28 -0.74 11.67 10.04
N ARG A 29 -0.09 11.00 11.01
CA ARG A 29 -0.58 9.72 11.57
C ARG A 29 -1.97 9.86 12.18
N ASN A 30 -2.27 11.00 12.79
CA ASN A 30 -3.61 11.32 13.32
C ASN A 30 -4.66 11.40 12.22
N GLY A 31 -4.34 12.05 11.10
CA GLY A 31 -5.24 12.12 9.95
C GLY A 31 -5.47 10.75 9.31
N VAL A 32 -4.42 9.91 9.21
CA VAL A 32 -4.57 8.50 8.79
C VAL A 32 -5.51 7.75 9.75
N ASN A 33 -5.34 7.87 11.07
CA ASN A 33 -6.20 7.23 12.06
C ASN A 33 -7.66 7.71 11.94
N ALA A 34 -7.89 9.02 11.81
CA ALA A 34 -9.23 9.58 11.66
C ALA A 34 -9.92 9.06 10.40
N ARG A 35 -9.21 9.06 9.27
CA ARG A 35 -9.72 8.50 8.00
C ARG A 35 -10.00 7.02 8.11
N LEU A 36 -9.09 6.25 8.69
CA LEU A 36 -9.24 4.81 8.88
C LEU A 36 -10.49 4.48 9.71
N GLU A 37 -10.77 5.26 10.74
CA GLU A 37 -11.95 5.07 11.59
C GLU A 37 -13.26 5.38 10.84
N VAL A 38 -13.30 6.45 10.05
CA VAL A 38 -14.46 6.76 9.17
C VAL A 38 -14.71 5.61 8.19
N TRP A 39 -13.65 5.09 7.57
CA TRP A 39 -13.73 3.95 6.65
C TRP A 39 -14.20 2.68 7.35
N ARG A 40 -13.67 2.38 8.53
CA ARG A 40 -14.07 1.23 9.34
C ARG A 40 -15.56 1.27 9.66
N GLN A 41 -16.05 2.37 10.23
CA GLN A 41 -17.46 2.52 10.60
C GLN A 41 -18.39 2.44 9.40
N THR A 42 -18.03 3.08 8.29
CA THR A 42 -18.87 3.09 7.08
C THR A 42 -18.96 1.70 6.43
N LEU A 43 -17.84 0.96 6.41
CA LEU A 43 -17.83 -0.41 5.90
C LEU A 43 -18.62 -1.33 6.81
N GLU A 44 -18.44 -1.25 8.13
CA GLU A 44 -19.17 -2.05 9.10
C GLU A 44 -20.68 -1.81 9.04
N TYR A 45 -21.10 -0.55 8.91
CA TYR A 45 -22.50 -0.19 8.70
C TYR A 45 -23.10 -0.84 7.45
N LYS A 46 -22.29 -1.04 6.40
CA LYS A 46 -22.69 -1.70 5.15
C LYS A 46 -22.45 -3.22 5.15
N GLY A 47 -22.06 -3.80 6.29
CA GLY A 47 -21.84 -5.24 6.45
C GLY A 47 -20.46 -5.73 6.00
N PHE A 48 -19.51 -4.84 5.75
CA PHE A 48 -18.13 -5.16 5.38
C PHE A 48 -17.16 -4.93 6.55
N LYS A 49 -15.98 -5.55 6.51
CA LYS A 49 -14.98 -5.40 7.57
C LYS A 49 -13.58 -5.24 6.99
N LEU A 50 -12.78 -4.36 7.59
CA LEU A 50 -11.36 -4.21 7.26
C LEU A 50 -10.56 -5.40 7.79
N SER A 51 -9.65 -5.91 6.96
CA SER A 51 -8.83 -7.09 7.30
C SER A 51 -7.58 -6.69 8.09
N ARG A 52 -7.62 -6.84 9.42
CA ARG A 52 -6.49 -6.51 10.33
C ARG A 52 -5.15 -7.11 9.92
N THR A 53 -5.14 -8.34 9.41
CA THR A 53 -3.91 -9.06 9.00
C THR A 53 -3.33 -8.58 7.68
N LYS A 54 -4.14 -7.93 6.83
CA LYS A 54 -3.74 -7.43 5.51
C LYS A 54 -3.44 -5.95 5.54
N THR A 55 -4.11 -5.19 6.41
CA THR A 55 -3.86 -3.76 6.60
C THR A 55 -2.44 -3.55 7.11
N LYS A 56 -1.70 -2.69 6.41
CA LYS A 56 -0.33 -2.27 6.72
C LYS A 56 -0.26 -0.76 6.45
N TYR A 57 0.69 -0.07 7.05
CA TYR A 57 0.94 1.33 6.72
C TYR A 57 2.40 1.55 6.33
N LEU A 58 2.60 2.54 5.47
CA LEU A 58 3.89 3.04 5.02
C LEU A 58 3.95 4.50 5.45
N GLU A 59 5.09 4.94 5.98
CA GLU A 59 5.30 6.35 6.33
C GLU A 59 6.41 6.87 5.44
N CYS A 60 6.08 7.84 4.60
CA CYS A 60 7.06 8.41 3.69
C CYS A 60 7.53 9.76 4.24
N LYS A 61 8.84 9.88 4.48
CA LYS A 61 9.43 11.10 5.03
C LYS A 61 9.62 12.11 3.90
N PHE A 62 8.65 12.99 3.72
CA PHE A 62 8.74 14.09 2.76
C PHE A 62 9.51 15.30 3.28
N SER A 63 9.62 15.45 4.60
CA SER A 63 10.31 16.57 5.24
C SER A 63 11.00 16.12 6.53
N ASP A 64 11.97 16.90 7.00
CA ASP A 64 12.70 16.67 8.25
C ASP A 64 11.90 17.12 9.50
N GLY A 65 10.57 17.19 9.36
CA GLY A 65 9.66 17.61 10.41
C GLY A 65 9.66 16.63 11.58
N THR A 66 9.41 17.14 12.78
CA THR A 66 9.24 16.33 13.98
C THR A 66 7.95 15.53 13.86
N TYR A 67 8.04 14.34 13.27
CA TYR A 67 6.93 13.41 13.26
C TYR A 67 6.63 12.98 14.71
N ASP A 68 5.36 12.97 15.06
CA ASP A 68 4.87 12.63 16.39
C ASP A 68 5.17 11.14 16.64
N ALA A 69 6.35 10.86 17.18
CA ALA A 69 6.87 9.50 17.36
C ALA A 69 5.96 8.66 18.26
N ASP A 70 5.22 9.33 19.14
CA ASP A 70 4.29 8.74 20.11
C ASP A 70 2.95 8.33 19.50
N VAL A 71 2.62 8.80 18.28
CA VAL A 71 1.36 8.44 17.63
C VAL A 71 1.52 7.12 16.87
N GLU A 72 0.79 6.11 17.30
CA GLU A 72 0.66 4.83 16.60
C GLU A 72 -0.57 4.81 15.69
N VAL A 73 -0.44 4.19 14.51
CA VAL A 73 -1.58 3.92 13.62
C VAL A 73 -2.27 2.64 14.08
N LYS A 74 -3.57 2.72 14.42
CA LYS A 74 -4.32 1.60 15.02
C LYS A 74 -5.62 1.31 14.27
N LEU A 75 -5.94 0.03 14.14
CA LEU A 75 -7.24 -0.47 13.69
C LEU A 75 -7.84 -1.33 14.79
N ASP A 76 -9.04 -0.99 15.28
CA ASP A 76 -9.69 -1.67 16.41
C ASP A 76 -8.77 -1.80 17.64
N ALA A 77 -8.09 -0.71 18.00
CA ALA A 77 -7.08 -0.63 19.06
C ALA A 77 -5.81 -1.48 18.86
N GLN A 78 -5.68 -2.23 17.76
CA GLN A 78 -4.46 -2.96 17.41
C GLN A 78 -3.54 -2.11 16.53
N VAL A 79 -2.25 -2.09 16.86
CA VAL A 79 -1.24 -1.38 16.07
C VAL A 79 -1.09 -2.05 14.71
N ILE A 80 -1.23 -1.26 13.65
CA ILE A 80 -1.01 -1.73 12.28
C ILE A 80 0.50 -1.82 12.06
N PRO A 81 1.03 -2.90 11.45
CA PRO A 81 2.46 -3.01 11.21
C PRO A 81 2.93 -1.97 10.17
N LYS A 82 3.97 -1.23 10.54
CA LYS A 82 4.73 -0.37 9.62
C LYS A 82 5.53 -1.23 8.63
N ARG A 83 5.57 -0.84 7.38
CA ARG A 83 6.46 -1.41 6.35
C ARG A 83 7.31 -0.31 5.75
N ALA A 84 8.50 -0.68 5.27
CA ALA A 84 9.35 0.19 4.44
C ALA A 84 8.96 0.12 2.96
N THR A 85 8.31 -0.99 2.56
CA THR A 85 7.95 -1.26 1.17
C THR A 85 6.53 -1.79 1.09
N PHE A 86 5.80 -1.36 0.07
CA PHE A 86 4.39 -1.68 -0.10
C PHE A 86 4.10 -2.02 -1.56
N LYS A 87 3.50 -3.19 -1.80
CA LYS A 87 3.07 -3.60 -3.13
C LYS A 87 1.62 -3.21 -3.37
N TYR A 88 1.38 -2.32 -4.33
CA TYR A 88 0.05 -1.90 -4.75
C TYR A 88 -0.12 -2.10 -6.26
N LEU A 89 -1.11 -2.89 -6.66
CA LEU A 89 -1.44 -3.17 -8.07
C LEU A 89 -0.26 -3.61 -8.95
N GLY A 90 0.70 -4.31 -8.34
CA GLY A 90 1.89 -4.80 -9.04
C GLY A 90 3.09 -3.85 -9.02
N SER A 91 2.90 -2.59 -8.62
CA SER A 91 3.97 -1.65 -8.33
C SER A 91 4.44 -1.75 -6.89
N ILE A 92 5.73 -1.54 -6.65
CA ILE A 92 6.33 -1.41 -5.32
C ILE A 92 6.53 0.07 -5.00
N ILE A 93 6.09 0.49 -3.82
CA ILE A 93 6.24 1.83 -3.27
C ILE A 93 7.16 1.72 -2.06
N GLN A 94 8.18 2.56 -2.01
CA GLN A 94 9.18 2.58 -0.93
C GLN A 94 9.05 3.84 -0.08
N ASP A 95 9.40 3.75 1.20
CA ASP A 95 9.40 4.88 2.13
C ASP A 95 10.51 5.91 1.88
N ASN A 96 11.58 5.48 1.20
CA ASN A 96 12.74 6.28 0.81
C ASN A 96 12.56 7.01 -0.52
N TRP A 97 11.38 6.91 -1.16
CA TRP A 97 11.07 7.48 -2.48
C TRP A 97 11.80 6.87 -3.67
N GLU A 98 12.64 5.86 -3.45
CA GLU A 98 13.36 5.22 -4.53
C GLU A 98 12.43 4.27 -5.31
N ILE A 99 12.77 4.05 -6.57
CA ILE A 99 12.02 3.18 -7.49
C ILE A 99 12.81 1.93 -7.89
N ASP A 100 14.02 1.77 -7.33
CA ASP A 100 14.94 0.67 -7.62
C ASP A 100 14.33 -0.69 -7.31
N GLU A 101 13.59 -0.86 -6.20
CA GLU A 101 12.91 -2.12 -5.91
C GLU A 101 11.81 -2.45 -6.94
N ASP A 102 11.02 -1.46 -7.36
CA ASP A 102 9.99 -1.67 -8.39
C ASP A 102 10.63 -2.02 -9.74
N ILE A 103 11.72 -1.33 -10.10
CA ILE A 103 12.49 -1.59 -11.32
C ILE A 103 13.05 -3.02 -11.29
N ALA A 104 13.72 -3.41 -10.20
CA ALA A 104 14.30 -4.74 -10.04
C ALA A 104 13.21 -5.83 -10.12
N HIS A 105 12.08 -5.65 -9.41
CA HIS A 105 10.96 -6.58 -9.44
C HIS A 105 10.37 -6.73 -10.86
N ARG A 106 10.17 -5.63 -11.60
CA ARG A 106 9.64 -5.66 -12.97
C ARG A 106 10.61 -6.30 -13.96
N ILE A 107 11.90 -6.00 -13.86
CA ILE A 107 12.95 -6.60 -14.68
C ILE A 107 13.00 -8.11 -14.43
N GLY A 108 13.08 -8.54 -13.17
CA GLY A 108 13.08 -9.95 -12.79
C GLY A 108 11.83 -10.68 -13.27
N ALA A 109 10.63 -10.10 -13.09
CA ALA A 109 9.39 -10.71 -13.57
C ALA A 109 9.35 -10.88 -15.10
N ARG A 110 9.89 -9.90 -15.85
CA ARG A 110 10.00 -9.98 -17.32
C ARG A 110 10.98 -11.07 -17.74
N TRP A 111 12.14 -11.16 -17.09
CA TRP A 111 13.13 -12.20 -17.36
C TRP A 111 12.60 -13.61 -17.09
N MET A 112 11.90 -13.79 -15.97
CA MET A 112 11.30 -15.08 -15.62
C MET A 112 10.27 -15.53 -16.66
N LYS A 113 9.40 -14.61 -17.13
CA LYS A 113 8.46 -14.90 -18.21
C LYS A 113 9.16 -15.21 -19.53
N TRP A 114 10.23 -14.48 -19.84
CA TRP A 114 11.00 -14.70 -21.07
C TRP A 114 11.66 -16.08 -21.06
N ARG A 115 12.31 -16.48 -19.97
CA ARG A 115 12.90 -17.82 -19.79
C ARG A 115 11.88 -18.94 -19.95
N LEU A 116 10.68 -18.77 -19.38
CA LEU A 116 9.59 -19.76 -19.48
C LEU A 116 9.06 -19.90 -20.92
N ALA A 117 9.04 -18.82 -21.69
CA ALA A 117 8.52 -18.83 -23.05
C ALA A 117 9.56 -19.23 -24.10
N SER A 118 10.85 -19.05 -23.83
CA SER A 118 11.88 -19.20 -24.85
C SER A 118 12.32 -20.64 -25.08
N ASP A 119 12.09 -21.60 -24.15
CA ASP A 119 12.52 -23.03 -24.18
C ASP A 119 14.01 -23.30 -24.52
N ILE A 120 14.77 -22.25 -24.81
CA ILE A 120 16.13 -22.25 -25.31
C ILE A 120 17.07 -21.97 -24.13
N LEU A 121 17.89 -22.99 -23.85
CA LEU A 121 19.14 -23.01 -23.07
C LEU A 121 19.49 -21.66 -22.41
N CYS A 122 19.12 -21.54 -21.13
CA CYS A 122 19.56 -20.47 -20.25
C CYS A 122 21.08 -20.30 -20.33
N ASP A 123 21.54 -19.17 -20.86
CA ASP A 123 22.90 -18.69 -20.62
C ASP A 123 23.03 -18.39 -19.11
N ARG A 124 24.01 -19.03 -18.45
CA ARG A 124 24.29 -18.88 -17.01
C ARG A 124 24.78 -17.47 -16.64
N ASN A 125 25.17 -16.66 -17.61
CA ASN A 125 25.72 -15.33 -17.39
C ASN A 125 24.66 -14.22 -17.37
N VAL A 126 23.37 -14.53 -17.55
CA VAL A 126 22.30 -13.54 -17.42
C VAL A 126 21.94 -13.39 -15.94
N PRO A 127 22.21 -12.24 -15.31
CA PRO A 127 21.98 -12.02 -13.89
C PRO A 127 20.49 -12.11 -13.51
N LEU A 128 20.24 -12.52 -12.26
CA LEU A 128 18.94 -12.48 -11.60
C LEU A 128 18.67 -11.08 -11.05
#